data_AF-A0A4U3MFE1-F1
#
_entry.id   AF-A0A4U3MFE1-F1
#
_cell.length_a   1.000
_cell.length_b   1.000
_cell.length_c   1.000
_cell.angle_alpha   90.00
_cell.angle_beta   90.00
_cell.angle_gamma   90.00
#
_symmetry.space_group_name_H-M   'P 1'
#
loop_
_entity.id
_entity.type
_entity.pdbx_description
1 polymer ?
#
loop_
_entity_poly.entity_id
_entity_poly.type
_entity_poly.pdbx_seq_one_letter_code
_entity_poly.pdbx_strand_id
1 'polypeptide(L)'
;MSLLSELTFVHNMLRRDLATIRRMAESAAAGGDLAEVRQGLRELATRGPLFQLKANCLSYCSIVHTHHGIESATLFPRIRVLAPELNAAVDRLEADHVAVSGLLDEVEAAARADDDRARLVKALDALADRFLEHLAYEEEALGAVLSQMTH
;
A
#
# COMPACT_ATOMS: atom_id res chain seq x y z
N MET A 1 6.65 21.78 -5.02
CA MET A 1 5.62 20.92 -4.41
C MET A 1 6.24 20.33 -3.14
N SER A 2 5.51 20.24 -2.02
CA SER A 2 6.09 19.62 -0.82
C SER A 2 6.02 18.11 -0.92
N LEU A 3 6.94 17.41 -0.27
CA LEU A 3 6.91 15.94 -0.22
C LEU A 3 5.61 15.43 0.41
N LEU A 4 5.00 16.19 1.34
CA LEU A 4 3.68 15.86 1.88
C LEU A 4 2.59 15.85 0.80
N SER A 5 2.55 16.87 -0.07
CA SER A 5 1.53 16.95 -1.12
C SER A 5 1.65 15.81 -2.15
N GLU A 6 2.88 15.38 -2.44
CA GLU A 6 3.17 14.21 -3.28
C GLU A 6 2.73 12.91 -2.61
N LEU A 7 3.07 12.72 -1.34
CA LEU A 7 2.67 11.56 -0.55
C LEU A 7 1.14 11.41 -0.54
N THR A 8 0.43 12.47 -0.15
CA THR A 8 -1.04 12.45 -0.08
C THR A 8 -1.68 12.20 -1.44
N PHE A 9 -1.09 12.71 -2.53
CA PHE A 9 -1.57 12.41 -3.88
C PHE A 9 -1.53 10.90 -4.17
N VAL A 10 -0.40 10.24 -3.89
CA VAL A 10 -0.29 8.78 -4.07
C VAL A 10 -1.18 8.03 -3.10
N HIS A 11 -1.22 8.41 -1.83
CA HIS A 11 -2.09 7.75 -0.85
C HIS A 11 -3.56 7.80 -1.27
N ASN A 12 -4.00 8.90 -1.88
CA ASN A 12 -5.34 8.99 -2.43
C ASN A 12 -5.58 8.09 -3.65
N MET A 13 -4.56 7.81 -4.45
CA MET A 13 -4.64 6.77 -5.48
C MET A 13 -4.80 5.39 -4.85
N LEU A 14 -4.00 5.09 -3.83
CA LEU A 14 -4.05 3.79 -3.12
C LEU A 14 -5.38 3.58 -2.40
N ARG A 15 -5.91 4.61 -1.74
CA ARG A 15 -7.25 4.55 -1.12
C ARG A 15 -8.35 4.19 -2.11
N ARG A 16 -8.26 4.60 -3.38
CA ARG A 16 -9.24 4.21 -4.42
C ARG A 16 -9.13 2.74 -4.80
N ASP A 17 -7.91 2.21 -4.90
CA ASP A 17 -7.69 0.79 -5.15
C ASP A 17 -8.17 -0.05 -3.95
N LEU A 18 -7.85 0.36 -2.72
CA LEU A 18 -8.29 -0.31 -1.49
C LEU A 18 -9.82 -0.29 -1.34
N ALA A 19 -10.49 0.81 -1.74
CA ALA A 19 -11.95 0.84 -1.81
C ALA A 19 -12.50 -0.19 -2.82
N THR A 20 -11.79 -0.44 -3.92
CA THR A 20 -12.15 -1.49 -4.88
C THR A 20 -11.95 -2.88 -4.30
N ILE A 21 -10.86 -3.09 -3.55
CA ILE A 21 -10.62 -4.33 -2.80
C ILE A 21 -11.74 -4.62 -1.80
N ARG A 22 -12.17 -3.63 -1.01
CA ARG A 22 -13.28 -3.81 -0.07
C ARG A 22 -14.57 -4.21 -0.76
N ARG A 23 -14.93 -3.55 -1.88
CA ARG A 23 -16.11 -3.95 -2.67
C ARG A 23 -16.03 -5.38 -3.20
N MET A 24 -14.83 -5.84 -3.60
CA MET A 24 -14.62 -7.22 -4.02
C MET A 24 -14.76 -8.20 -2.85
N ALA A 25 -14.24 -7.86 -1.67
CA ALA A 25 -14.39 -8.67 -0.45
C ALA A 25 -15.86 -8.79 -0.05
N GLU A 26 -16.59 -7.68 -0.03
CA GLU A 26 -18.03 -7.63 0.24
C GLU A 26 -18.83 -8.48 -0.75
N SER A 27 -18.55 -8.35 -2.05
CA SER A 27 -19.19 -9.17 -3.10
C SER A 27 -18.91 -10.65 -2.91
N ALA A 28 -17.64 -11.02 -2.69
CA ALA A 28 -17.24 -12.40 -2.44
C ALA A 28 -17.91 -12.98 -1.18
N ALA A 29 -17.99 -12.20 -0.09
CA ALA A 29 -18.65 -12.60 1.15
C ALA A 29 -20.17 -12.81 0.98
N ALA A 30 -20.80 -11.99 0.14
CA ALA A 30 -22.22 -12.10 -0.21
C ALA A 30 -22.55 -13.24 -1.21
N GLY A 31 -21.57 -14.06 -1.59
CA GLY A 31 -21.76 -15.18 -2.52
C GLY A 31 -21.63 -14.82 -4.00
N GLY A 32 -21.07 -13.65 -4.33
CA GLY A 32 -20.78 -13.22 -5.70
C GLY A 32 -19.81 -14.15 -6.45
N ASP A 33 -19.69 -13.95 -7.76
CA ASP A 33 -18.85 -14.78 -8.61
C ASP A 33 -17.36 -14.55 -8.32
N LEU A 34 -16.65 -15.62 -7.94
CA LEU A 34 -15.20 -15.57 -7.69
C LEU A 34 -14.41 -15.33 -8.97
N ALA A 35 -14.94 -15.68 -10.15
CA ALA A 35 -14.28 -15.38 -11.42
C ALA A 35 -14.24 -13.86 -11.67
N GLU A 36 -15.31 -13.13 -11.35
CA GLU A 36 -15.37 -11.66 -11.42
C GLU A 36 -14.39 -11.01 -10.43
N VAL A 37 -14.35 -11.49 -9.19
CA VAL A 37 -13.40 -11.01 -8.17
C VAL A 37 -11.96 -11.22 -8.63
N ARG A 38 -11.63 -12.42 -9.13
CA ARG A 38 -10.29 -12.72 -9.67
C ARG A 38 -9.96 -11.87 -10.90
N GLN A 39 -10.94 -11.55 -11.74
CA GLN A 39 -10.76 -10.66 -12.88
C GLN A 39 -10.46 -9.23 -12.42
N GLY A 40 -11.22 -8.70 -11.46
CA GLY A 40 -10.96 -7.39 -10.85
C GLY A 40 -9.57 -7.32 -10.21
N LEU A 41 -9.15 -8.39 -9.53
CA LEU A 41 -7.78 -8.49 -9.00
C LEU A 41 -6.72 -8.50 -10.10
N ARG A 42 -6.93 -9.19 -11.23
CA ARG A 42 -6.00 -9.13 -12.38
C ARG A 42 -5.95 -7.74 -13.02
N GLU A 43 -7.07 -7.03 -13.08
CA GLU A 43 -7.14 -5.68 -13.60
C GLU A 43 -6.41 -4.69 -12.69
N LEU A 44 -6.61 -4.78 -11.38
CA LEU A 44 -5.81 -4.04 -10.41
C LEU A 44 -4.33 -4.45 -10.47
N ALA A 45 -4.03 -5.73 -10.66
CA ALA A 45 -2.67 -6.24 -10.83
C ALA A 45 -1.93 -5.62 -12.01
N THR A 46 -2.64 -5.35 -13.09
CA THR A 46 -2.06 -4.85 -14.35
C THR A 46 -2.11 -3.33 -14.47
N ARG A 47 -3.13 -2.68 -13.92
CA ARG A 47 -3.42 -1.25 -14.14
C ARG A 47 -3.50 -0.42 -12.86
N GLY A 48 -3.64 -1.06 -11.71
CA GLY A 48 -3.79 -0.39 -10.42
C GLY A 48 -2.44 -0.06 -9.79
N PRO A 49 -2.25 1.16 -9.24
CA PRO A 49 -1.04 1.50 -8.50
C PRO A 49 -0.76 0.53 -7.35
N LEU A 50 -1.80 -0.05 -6.72
CA LEU A 50 -1.69 -0.97 -5.59
C LEU A 50 -0.88 -2.26 -5.86
N PHE A 51 -0.94 -2.81 -7.06
CA PHE A 51 -0.22 -4.05 -7.38
C PHE A 51 1.00 -3.82 -8.29
N GLN A 52 1.07 -2.67 -8.98
CA GLN A 52 2.36 -2.17 -9.48
C GLN A 52 3.34 -1.93 -8.31
N LEU A 53 2.82 -1.59 -7.13
CA LEU A 53 3.55 -1.61 -5.86
C LEU A 53 4.02 -3.01 -5.45
N LYS A 54 3.20 -4.05 -5.63
CA LYS A 54 3.49 -5.43 -5.20
C LYS A 54 4.70 -6.05 -5.92
N ALA A 55 4.80 -5.90 -7.24
CA ALA A 55 5.96 -6.38 -8.00
C ALA A 55 7.30 -5.82 -7.48
N ASN A 56 7.22 -4.81 -6.62
CA ASN A 56 8.33 -4.05 -6.14
C ASN A 56 8.34 -3.86 -4.61
N CYS A 57 7.49 -4.44 -3.77
CA CYS A 57 7.42 -4.09 -2.33
C CYS A 57 8.76 -4.14 -1.55
N LEU A 58 9.74 -4.96 -1.98
CA LEU A 58 11.10 -4.96 -1.41
C LEU A 58 12.08 -3.99 -2.11
N SER A 59 11.72 -3.47 -3.29
CA SER A 59 12.48 -2.53 -4.12
C SER A 59 11.82 -1.14 -4.27
N TYR A 60 10.61 -0.92 -3.72
CA TYR A 60 9.72 0.22 -4.01
C TYR A 60 9.54 1.22 -2.89
N CYS A 61 10.35 1.16 -1.83
CA CYS A 61 10.93 2.39 -1.30
C CYS A 61 11.95 2.98 -2.30
N SER A 62 11.65 2.91 -3.60
CA SER A 62 12.29 3.65 -4.69
C SER A 62 11.30 4.63 -5.35
N ILE A 63 9.98 4.40 -5.44
CA ILE A 63 9.11 5.26 -6.29
C ILE A 63 7.66 5.43 -5.78
N VAL A 64 7.41 6.53 -5.07
CA VAL A 64 6.31 7.47 -5.42
C VAL A 64 6.74 8.39 -6.58
N HIS A 65 8.00 8.27 -7.03
CA HIS A 65 8.65 9.17 -7.96
C HIS A 65 9.09 8.53 -9.29
N THR A 66 8.15 8.13 -10.15
CA THR A 66 8.45 8.03 -11.61
C THR A 66 8.60 9.43 -12.23
N HIS A 67 8.83 10.46 -11.40
CA HIS A 67 9.18 11.80 -11.83
C HIS A 67 10.58 12.26 -11.44
N HIS A 68 11.32 11.58 -10.54
CA HIS A 68 12.75 11.88 -10.31
C HIS A 68 13.48 10.62 -9.84
N GLY A 69 14.53 10.25 -10.56
CA GLY A 69 15.35 9.09 -10.22
C GLY A 69 16.17 9.29 -8.95
N ILE A 70 16.36 8.19 -8.20
CA ILE A 70 17.38 8.06 -7.14
C ILE A 70 17.12 8.91 -5.87
N GLU A 71 15.90 8.88 -5.30
CA GLU A 71 15.66 9.55 -4.00
C GLU A 71 15.02 8.70 -2.89
N SER A 72 14.33 7.59 -3.17
CA SER A 72 13.55 6.96 -2.09
C SER A 72 14.33 6.01 -1.16
N ALA A 73 15.54 5.58 -1.55
CA ALA A 73 16.50 4.96 -0.61
C ALA A 73 17.09 5.97 0.40
N THR A 74 16.74 7.26 0.28
CA THR A 74 17.29 8.34 1.11
C THR A 74 16.25 9.04 1.97
N LEU A 75 14.93 8.89 1.74
CA LEU A 75 13.92 9.62 2.52
C LEU A 75 13.92 9.23 4.00
N PHE A 76 13.72 7.95 4.34
CA PHE A 76 13.76 7.49 5.72
C PHE A 76 15.12 7.75 6.38
N PRO A 77 16.28 7.44 5.74
CA PRO A 77 17.58 7.87 6.26
C PRO A 77 17.70 9.38 6.50
N ARG A 78 17.18 10.22 5.60
CA ARG A 78 17.18 11.69 5.73
C ARG A 78 16.29 12.14 6.88
N ILE A 79 15.12 11.53 7.07
CA ILE A 79 14.22 11.79 8.20
C ILE A 79 14.91 11.40 9.51
N ARG A 80 15.56 10.23 9.58
CA ARG A 80 16.32 9.79 10.76
C ARG A 80 17.44 10.78 11.16
N VAL A 81 18.03 11.47 10.18
CA VAL A 81 19.03 12.52 10.41
C VAL A 81 18.41 13.86 10.82
N LEU A 82 17.36 14.30 10.12
CA LEU A 82 16.74 15.62 10.31
C LEU A 82 15.79 15.69 11.51
N ALA A 83 15.15 14.57 11.85
CA ALA A 83 14.16 14.43 12.91
C ALA A 83 14.36 13.10 13.67
N PRO A 84 15.45 12.95 14.46
CA PRO A 84 15.74 11.71 15.17
C PRO A 84 14.64 11.25 16.14
N GLU A 85 13.79 12.17 16.61
CA GLU A 85 12.61 11.88 17.41
C GLU A 85 11.57 11.02 16.67
N LEU A 86 11.61 10.97 15.33
CA LEU A 86 10.74 10.17 14.49
C LEU A 86 11.28 8.76 14.21
N ASN A 87 12.45 8.38 14.75
CA ASN A 87 13.07 7.08 14.48
C ASN A 87 12.13 5.89 14.76
N ALA A 88 11.38 5.93 15.86
CA ALA A 88 10.42 4.88 16.20
C ALA A 88 9.24 4.82 15.21
N ALA A 89 8.83 5.97 14.67
CA ALA A 89 7.79 6.01 13.64
C ALA A 89 8.30 5.42 12.33
N VAL A 90 9.55 5.75 11.94
CA VAL A 90 10.20 5.17 10.76
C VAL A 90 10.37 3.64 10.92
N ASP A 91 10.80 3.16 12.09
CA ASP A 91 10.92 1.72 12.36
C ASP A 91 9.57 1.00 12.17
N ARG A 92 8.47 1.60 12.67
CA ARG A 92 7.12 1.06 12.48
C ARG A 92 6.73 1.06 11.01
N LEU A 93 6.96 2.15 10.27
CA LEU A 93 6.61 2.23 8.85
C LEU A 93 7.35 1.17 8.02
N GLU A 94 8.63 0.92 8.31
CA GLU A 94 9.41 -0.14 7.66
C GLU A 94 8.82 -1.54 7.96
N ALA A 95 8.38 -1.79 9.20
CA ALA A 95 7.70 -3.03 9.56
C ALA A 95 6.32 -3.17 8.90
N ASP A 96 5.56 -2.07 8.80
CA ASP A 96 4.26 -2.01 8.13
C ASP A 96 4.41 -2.36 6.64
N HIS A 97 5.47 -1.88 5.96
CA HIS A 97 5.75 -2.24 4.56
C HIS A 97 5.94 -3.74 4.36
N VAL A 98 6.71 -4.39 5.23
CA VAL A 98 6.92 -5.86 5.18
C VAL A 98 5.59 -6.59 5.37
N ALA A 99 4.76 -6.15 6.32
CA ALA A 99 3.45 -6.75 6.57
C ALA A 99 2.49 -6.59 5.38
N VAL A 100 2.41 -5.41 4.77
CA VAL A 100 1.59 -5.15 3.58
C VAL A 100 2.07 -6.00 2.40
N SER A 101 3.37 -6.16 2.20
CA SER A 101 3.92 -7.06 1.18
C SER A 101 3.44 -8.49 1.37
N GLY A 102 3.49 -9.02 2.59
CA GLY A 102 3.01 -10.37 2.89
C GLY A 102 1.50 -10.53 2.67
N LEU A 103 0.70 -9.50 2.95
CA LEU A 103 -0.74 -9.51 2.68
C LEU A 103 -1.06 -9.49 1.18
N LEU A 104 -0.28 -8.76 0.39
CA LEU A 104 -0.40 -8.79 -1.07
C LEU A 104 -0.04 -10.17 -1.64
N ASP A 105 0.94 -10.86 -1.07
CA ASP A 105 1.26 -12.26 -1.39
C ASP A 105 0.11 -13.21 -1.06
N GLU A 106 -0.49 -13.04 0.10
CA GLU A 106 -1.63 -13.84 0.52
C GLU A 106 -2.87 -13.62 -0.35
N VAL A 107 -3.19 -12.38 -0.72
CA VAL A 107 -4.30 -12.09 -1.67
C VAL A 107 -4.09 -12.79 -3.00
N GLU A 108 -2.86 -12.76 -3.52
CA GLU A 108 -2.52 -13.44 -4.75
C GLU A 108 -2.59 -14.97 -4.64
N ALA A 109 -2.12 -15.53 -3.54
CA ALA A 109 -2.19 -16.96 -3.28
C ALA A 109 -3.65 -17.43 -3.13
N ALA A 110 -4.47 -16.68 -2.39
CA ALA A 110 -5.89 -16.95 -2.21
C ALA A 110 -6.67 -16.82 -3.53
N ALA A 111 -6.31 -15.85 -4.38
CA ALA A 111 -6.94 -15.69 -5.69
C ALA A 111 -6.65 -16.85 -6.67
N ARG A 112 -5.50 -17.52 -6.52
CA ARG A 112 -5.11 -18.70 -7.32
C ARG A 112 -5.66 -20.02 -6.78
N ALA A 113 -6.01 -20.09 -5.49
CA ALA A 113 -6.62 -21.28 -4.91
C ALA A 113 -8.04 -21.49 -5.45
N ASP A 114 -8.37 -22.72 -5.84
CA ASP A 114 -9.72 -23.07 -6.24
C ASP A 114 -10.64 -23.19 -5.01
N ASP A 115 -11.85 -22.65 -5.15
CA ASP A 115 -12.99 -22.78 -4.23
C ASP A 115 -12.77 -22.44 -2.73
N ASP A 116 -11.80 -21.57 -2.39
CA ASP A 116 -11.61 -21.07 -1.02
C ASP A 116 -12.05 -19.60 -0.86
N ARG A 117 -13.36 -19.39 -0.94
CA ARG A 117 -14.01 -18.08 -0.80
C ARG A 117 -13.66 -17.40 0.52
N ALA A 118 -13.68 -18.16 1.62
CA ALA A 118 -13.47 -17.62 2.96
C ALA A 118 -12.05 -17.07 3.12
N ARG A 119 -11.05 -17.78 2.60
CA ARG A 119 -9.66 -17.32 2.59
C ARG A 119 -9.50 -16.07 1.72
N LEU A 120 -10.09 -16.03 0.53
CA LEU A 120 -10.01 -14.85 -0.34
C LEU A 120 -10.61 -13.61 0.31
N VAL A 121 -11.81 -13.70 0.88
CA VAL A 121 -12.44 -12.60 1.62
C VAL A 121 -11.52 -12.11 2.74
N LYS A 122 -11.05 -13.04 3.58
CA LYS A 122 -10.16 -12.70 4.71
C LYS A 122 -8.87 -12.01 4.25
N ALA A 123 -8.28 -12.45 3.15
CA ALA A 123 -7.05 -11.86 2.62
C ALA A 123 -7.29 -10.43 2.10
N LEU A 124 -8.40 -10.21 1.38
CA LEU A 124 -8.78 -8.89 0.86
C LEU A 124 -9.06 -7.89 1.98
N ASP A 125 -9.83 -8.30 3.00
CA ASP A 125 -10.14 -7.46 4.16
C ASP A 125 -8.88 -7.11 4.95
N ALA A 126 -8.02 -8.11 5.22
CA ALA A 126 -6.78 -7.90 5.95
C ALA A 126 -5.83 -6.93 5.22
N LEU A 127 -5.70 -7.05 3.90
CA LEU A 127 -4.93 -6.10 3.09
C LEU A 127 -5.53 -4.70 3.17
N ALA A 128 -6.84 -4.56 3.00
CA ALA A 128 -7.50 -3.26 3.02
C ALA A 128 -7.34 -2.55 4.36
N ASP A 129 -7.60 -3.25 5.46
CA ASP A 129 -7.53 -2.69 6.80
C ASP A 129 -6.11 -2.28 7.16
N ARG A 130 -5.15 -3.18 6.94
CA ARG A 130 -3.75 -2.92 7.30
C ARG A 130 -3.14 -1.80 6.48
N PHE A 131 -3.43 -1.74 5.18
CA PHE A 131 -2.84 -0.71 4.34
C PHE A 131 -3.50 0.65 4.61
N LEU A 132 -4.81 0.72 4.85
CA LEU A 132 -5.45 1.98 5.26
C LEU A 132 -4.90 2.52 6.59
N GLU A 133 -4.66 1.65 7.57
CA GLU A 133 -4.02 2.01 8.83
C GLU A 133 -2.61 2.58 8.61
N HIS A 134 -1.81 1.89 7.79
CA HIS A 134 -0.47 2.33 7.43
C HIS A 134 -0.46 3.72 6.78
N LEU A 135 -1.30 3.95 5.76
CA LEU A 135 -1.36 5.24 5.05
C LEU A 135 -1.75 6.39 5.99
N ALA A 136 -2.68 6.14 6.92
CA ALA A 136 -3.10 7.13 7.91
C ALA A 136 -1.96 7.44 8.90
N TYR A 137 -1.27 6.40 9.38
CA TYR A 137 -0.18 6.57 10.31
C TYR A 137 1.00 7.33 9.70
N GLU A 138 1.37 7.05 8.46
CA GLU A 138 2.46 7.75 7.78
C GLU A 138 2.16 9.25 7.62
N GLU A 139 0.94 9.59 7.19
CA GLU A 139 0.50 10.98 7.05
C GLU A 139 0.50 11.71 8.40
N GLU A 140 0.06 11.05 9.47
CA GLU A 140 0.07 11.59 10.84
C GLU A 140 1.50 11.80 11.36
N ALA A 141 2.33 10.76 11.28
CA ALA A 141 3.65 10.74 11.90
C ALA A 141 4.66 11.60 11.16
N LEU A 142 4.64 11.59 9.82
CA LEU A 142 5.64 12.28 8.99
C LEU A 142 5.11 13.58 8.38
N GLY A 143 3.81 13.87 8.47
CA GLY A 143 3.21 15.01 7.79
C GLY A 143 3.89 16.35 8.11
N ALA A 144 4.21 16.59 9.38
CA ALA A 144 4.87 17.82 9.80
C ALA A 144 6.26 17.99 9.15
N VAL A 145 7.12 16.97 9.18
CA VAL A 145 8.46 17.04 8.59
C VAL A 145 8.39 17.11 7.06
N LEU A 146 7.52 16.33 6.43
CA LEU A 146 7.35 16.30 4.97
C LEU A 146 6.76 17.59 4.41
N SER A 147 5.99 18.33 5.20
CA SER A 147 5.46 19.65 4.80
C SER A 147 6.55 20.70 4.61
N GLN A 148 7.70 20.51 5.27
CA GLN A 148 8.85 21.41 5.23
C GLN A 148 9.89 20.98 4.19
N MET A 149 9.75 19.78 3.61
CA MET A 149 10.66 19.22 2.63
C MET A 149 10.12 19.45 1.21
N THR A 150 11.00 19.91 0.31
CA THR A 150 10.75 20.03 -1.13
C THR A 150 11.86 19.31 -1.90
N HIS A 151 11.63 19.12 -3.20
CA HIS A 151 12.69 18.96 -4.20
C HIS A 151 13.62 20.16 -4.23
#